data_AF-A0A844XSH3-F1
#
_entry.id   AF-A0A844XSH3-F1
#
_cell.length_a   1.000
_cell.length_b   1.000
_cell.length_c   1.000
_cell.angle_alpha   90.00
_cell.angle_beta   90.00
_cell.angle_gamma   90.00
#
_symmetry.space_group_name_H-M   'P 1'
#
loop_
_entity.id
_entity.type
_entity.pdbx_description
1 polymer ?
#
loop_
_entity_poly.entity_id
_entity_poly.type
_entity_poly.pdbx_seq_one_letter_code
_entity_poly.pdbx_strand_id
1 'polypeptide(L)'
;MMLGLLSMLFLIGFPAAVAAFLAYRISVELRTGRSYVLGYWTNREVQPRMFWFDIMLKAIGIVIFIYLPLSVVWTSVGSFVQ
;
A
#
# COMPACT_ATOMS: atom_id res chain seq x y z
N MET A 1 23.09 4.07 18.94
CA MET A 1 21.67 4.38 19.22
C MET A 1 21.00 5.15 18.06
N MET A 2 21.60 6.20 17.50
CA MET A 2 20.97 7.00 16.41
C MET A 2 20.70 6.23 15.10
N LEU A 3 21.60 5.33 14.69
CA LEU A 3 21.42 4.49 13.48
C LEU A 3 20.26 3.49 13.59
N GLY A 4 19.97 2.97 14.78
CA GLY A 4 18.87 2.04 15.01
C GLY A 4 17.49 2.71 15.01
N LEU A 5 17.41 3.98 15.43
CA LEU A 5 16.19 4.77 15.35
C LEU A 5 15.87 5.13 13.89
N LEU A 6 16.89 5.51 13.11
CA LEU A 6 16.74 5.84 11.69
C LEU A 6 16.28 4.64 10.87
N SER A 7 16.82 3.44 11.12
CA SER A 7 16.39 2.22 10.43
C SER A 7 14.96 1.83 10.79
N MET A 8 14.53 1.98 12.05
CA MET A 8 13.14 1.79 12.48
C MET A 8 12.15 2.77 11.82
N LEU A 9 12.51 4.05 11.76
CA LEU A 9 11.71 5.06 11.07
C LEU A 9 11.58 4.77 9.58
N PHE A 10 12.62 4.23 8.95
CA PHE A 10 12.57 3.82 7.54
C PHE A 10 11.69 2.58 7.35
N LEU A 11 11.83 1.56 8.22
CA LEU A 11 11.07 0.30 8.18
C LEU A 11 9.57 0.50 8.35
N ILE A 12 9.13 1.49 9.12
CA ILE A 12 7.70 1.78 9.35
C ILE A 12 7.22 2.89 8.42
N GLY A 13 8.01 3.96 8.29
CA GLY A 13 7.62 5.16 7.56
C GLY A 13 7.54 4.96 6.05
N PHE A 14 8.47 4.22 5.45
CA PHE A 14 8.46 3.99 4.00
C PHE A 14 7.23 3.18 3.55
N PRO A 15 6.89 2.02 4.16
CA PRO A 15 5.69 1.28 3.80
C PRO A 15 4.40 2.07 4.04
N ALA A 16 4.32 2.85 5.12
CA ALA A 16 3.18 3.72 5.38
C ALA A 16 3.01 4.80 4.30
N ALA A 17 4.11 5.42 3.83
CA ALA A 17 4.06 6.40 2.75
C ALA A 17 3.61 5.77 1.42
N VAL A 18 4.08 4.56 1.11
CA VAL A 18 3.64 3.81 -0.09
C VAL A 18 2.15 3.47 -0.01
N ALA A 19 1.68 2.99 1.13
CA ALA A 19 0.26 2.70 1.38
C ALA A 19 -0.61 3.97 1.23
N ALA A 20 -0.16 5.10 1.79
CA ALA A 20 -0.85 6.38 1.66
C ALA A 20 -0.92 6.85 0.19
N PHE A 21 0.17 6.71 -0.56
CA PHE A 21 0.20 7.03 -1.99
C PHE A 21 -0.77 6.15 -2.80
N LEU A 22 -0.80 4.85 -2.54
CA LEU A 22 -1.75 3.94 -3.18
C LEU A 22 -3.21 4.29 -2.83
N ALA A 23 -3.49 4.62 -1.58
CA ALA A 23 -4.81 5.05 -1.13
C ALA A 23 -5.24 6.36 -1.83
N TYR A 24 -4.32 7.31 -1.96
CA TYR A 24 -4.55 8.53 -2.72
C TYR A 24 -4.87 8.23 -4.20
N ARG A 25 -4.12 7.32 -4.84
CA ARG A 25 -4.38 6.88 -6.21
C ARG A 25 -5.76 6.26 -6.37
N ILE A 26 -6.16 5.35 -5.48
CA ILE A 26 -7.51 4.76 -5.47
C ILE A 26 -8.57 5.86 -5.35
N SER A 27 -8.40 6.83 -4.45
CA SER A 27 -9.34 7.94 -4.28
C SER A 27 -9.51 8.76 -5.56
N VAL A 28 -8.41 9.08 -6.24
CA VAL A 28 -8.45 9.79 -7.53
C VAL A 28 -9.12 8.94 -8.61
N GLU A 29 -8.74 7.68 -8.75
CA GLU A 29 -9.25 6.77 -9.80
C GLU A 29 -10.76 6.48 -9.62
N LEU A 30 -11.24 6.39 -8.38
CA LEU A 30 -12.66 6.27 -8.06
C LEU A 30 -13.46 7.53 -8.41
N ARG A 31 -12.88 8.72 -8.20
CA ARG A 31 -13.51 10.00 -8.53
C ARG A 31 -13.57 10.25 -10.03
N THR A 32 -12.49 9.94 -10.75
CA THR A 32 -12.40 10.16 -12.20
C THR A 32 -13.07 9.06 -13.00
N GLY A 33 -13.27 7.87 -12.41
CA GLY A 33 -13.76 6.69 -13.11
C GLY A 33 -12.75 6.14 -14.13
N ARG A 34 -11.47 6.54 -14.03
CA ARG A 34 -10.39 6.13 -14.93
C ARG A 34 -9.19 5.67 -14.13
N SER A 35 -8.61 4.54 -14.52
CA SER A 35 -7.35 4.04 -13.98
C SER A 35 -6.32 3.87 -15.09
N TYR A 36 -5.04 4.08 -14.78
CA TYR A 36 -3.95 3.83 -15.70
C TYR A 36 -3.32 2.48 -15.36
N VAL A 37 -3.54 1.49 -16.22
CA VAL A 37 -3.17 0.09 -16.00
C VAL A 37 -2.29 -0.34 -17.17
N LEU A 38 -1.09 -0.85 -16.89
CA LEU A 38 -0.21 -1.49 -17.88
C LEU A 38 0.03 -0.66 -19.16
N GLY A 39 0.09 0.67 -19.05
CA GLY A 39 0.38 1.55 -20.19
C GLY A 39 -0.84 2.06 -20.96
N TYR A 40 -2.06 1.75 -20.51
CA TYR A 40 -3.29 2.26 -21.11
C TYR A 40 -4.30 2.76 -20.07
N TRP A 41 -5.22 3.62 -20.51
CA TRP A 41 -6.31 4.11 -19.67
C TRP A 41 -7.48 3.12 -19.69
N THR A 42 -7.84 2.59 -18.53
CA THR A 42 -9.05 1.79 -18.30
C THR A 42 -10.14 2.68 -17.74
N ASN A 43 -11.29 2.70 -18.41
CA ASN A 43 -12.46 3.44 -17.96
C ASN A 43 -13.44 2.49 -17.29
N ARG A 44 -14.05 2.94 -16.19
CA ARG A 44 -15.09 2.19 -15.46
C ARG A 44 -16.28 1.82 -16.34
N GLU A 45 -16.62 2.66 -17.31
CA GLU A 45 -17.78 2.47 -18.21
C GLU A 45 -17.52 1.44 -19.32
N VAL A 46 -16.31 1.41 -19.86
CA VAL A 46 -15.97 0.56 -21.02
C VAL A 46 -15.41 -0.79 -20.57
N GLN A 47 -14.57 -0.80 -19.53
CA GLN A 47 -13.87 -1.99 -19.04
C GLN A 47 -14.00 -2.11 -17.51
N PRO A 48 -15.23 -2.26 -16.97
CA PRO A 48 -15.47 -2.24 -15.53
C PRO A 48 -14.67 -3.31 -14.79
N ARG A 49 -14.55 -4.50 -15.36
CA ARG A 49 -13.82 -5.62 -14.73
C ARG A 49 -12.34 -5.30 -14.53
N MET A 50 -11.67 -4.76 -15.56
CA MET A 50 -10.25 -4.39 -15.44
C MET A 50 -10.04 -3.23 -14.47
N PHE A 51 -10.94 -2.24 -14.49
CA PHE A 51 -10.91 -1.13 -13.54
C PHE A 51 -11.00 -1.62 -12.09
N TRP A 52 -12.01 -2.44 -11.77
CA TRP A 52 -12.17 -2.97 -10.40
C TRP A 52 -11.06 -3.93 -9.99
N PHE A 53 -10.53 -4.72 -10.91
CA PHE A 53 -9.39 -5.60 -10.65
C PHE A 53 -8.14 -4.80 -10.28
N ASP A 54 -7.87 -3.71 -10.97
CA ASP A 54 -6.74 -2.83 -10.65
C ASP A 54 -6.92 -2.11 -9.30
N ILE A 55 -8.12 -1.61 -8.98
CA ILE A 55 -8.42 -1.05 -7.65
C ILE A 55 -8.20 -2.11 -6.55
N MET A 56 -8.64 -3.36 -6.80
CA MET A 56 -8.41 -4.48 -5.88
C MET A 56 -6.92 -4.75 -5.68
N LEU A 57 -6.11 -4.77 -6.74
CA LEU A 57 -4.66 -4.97 -6.64
C LEU A 57 -3.98 -3.86 -5.81
N LYS A 58 -4.35 -2.60 -6.02
CA LYS A 58 -3.85 -1.48 -5.20
C LYS A 58 -4.27 -1.61 -3.74
N ALA A 59 -5.52 -2.03 -3.47
CA ALA A 59 -6.01 -2.26 -2.11
C ALA A 59 -5.26 -3.39 -1.40
N ILE A 60 -5.00 -4.50 -2.09
CA ILE A 60 -4.15 -5.58 -1.57
C ILE A 60 -2.74 -5.06 -1.28
N GLY A 61 -2.18 -4.25 -2.18
CA GLY A 61 -0.90 -3.59 -1.96
C GLY A 61 -0.87 -2.81 -0.65
N ILE A 62 -1.89 -1.98 -0.38
CA ILE A 62 -2.03 -1.25 0.89
C ILE A 62 -2.01 -2.19 2.10
N VAL A 63 -2.80 -3.27 2.06
CA VAL A 63 -2.83 -4.26 3.16
C VAL A 63 -1.46 -4.87 3.38
N ILE A 64 -0.76 -5.28 2.32
CA ILE A 64 0.58 -5.87 2.40
C ILE A 64 1.57 -4.86 3.02
N PHE A 65 1.59 -3.63 2.53
CA PHE A 65 2.51 -2.59 3.02
C PHE A 65 2.24 -2.15 4.45
N ILE A 66 1.01 -2.29 4.96
CA ILE A 66 0.71 -2.04 6.37
C ILE A 66 1.02 -3.26 7.24
N TYR A 67 0.63 -4.46 6.78
CA TYR A 67 0.65 -5.66 7.60
C TYR A 67 2.05 -6.28 7.75
N LEU A 68 2.87 -6.27 6.69
CA LEU A 68 4.23 -6.81 6.76
C LEU A 68 5.08 -6.11 7.83
N PRO A 69 5.19 -4.77 7.86
CA PRO A 69 5.95 -4.07 8.91
C PRO A 69 5.39 -4.33 10.31
N LEU A 70 4.07 -4.34 10.46
CA LEU A 70 3.41 -4.64 11.74
C LEU A 70 3.76 -6.05 12.23
N SER A 71 3.77 -7.05 11.34
CA SER A 71 4.14 -8.43 11.68
C SER A 71 5.60 -8.55 12.10
N VAL A 72 6.51 -7.83 11.43
CA VAL A 72 7.95 -7.80 11.79
C VAL A 72 8.15 -7.14 13.15
N VAL A 73 7.48 -6.02 13.41
CA VAL A 73 7.54 -5.34 14.71
C VAL A 73 7.01 -6.24 15.81
N TRP A 74 5.87 -6.92 15.58
CA TRP A 74 5.26 -7.81 16.55
C TRP A 74 6.16 -9.00 16.90
N THR A 75 6.74 -9.68 15.91
CA THR A 75 7.68 -10.79 16.16
C THR A 75 8.94 -10.32 16.88
N SER A 76 9.43 -9.11 16.55
CA SER A 76 10.59 -8.53 17.22
C SER A 76 10.31 -8.25 18.69
N VAL A 77 9.15 -7.65 19.01
CA VAL A 77 8.78 -7.33 20.40
C VAL A 77 8.48 -8.61 21.19
N GLY A 78 7.78 -9.57 20.60
CA GLY A 78 7.44 -10.84 21.24
C GLY A 78 8.67 -11.66 21.67
N SER A 79 9.78 -11.59 20.94
CA SER A 79 11.02 -12.28 21.30
C SER A 79 11.79 -11.65 22.46
N PHE A 80 11.47 -10.42 22.89
CA PHE A 80 12.10 -9.78 24.05
C PHE A 80 11.36 -10.04 25.37
N VAL A 81 10.15 -10.60 25.31
CA VAL A 81 9.28 -10.85 26.48
C VAL A 81 9.36 -12.32 26.95
N GLN A 82 10.03 -13.19 26.19
CA GLN A 82 10.36 -14.57 26.57
C GLN A 82 11.74 -14.65 27.23
#